data_AF-A0A556P9Z6-F1
#
_entry.id   AF-A0A556P9Z6-F1
#
_cell.length_a   1.000
_cell.length_b   1.000
_cell.length_c   1.000
_cell.angle_alpha   90.00
_cell.angle_beta   90.00
_cell.angle_gamma   90.00
#
_symmetry.space_group_name_H-M   'P 1'
#
loop_
_entity.id
_entity.type
_entity.pdbx_description
1 polymer ?
#
loop_
_entity_poly.entity_id
_entity_poly.type
_entity_poly.pdbx_seq_one_letter_code
_entity_poly.pdbx_strand_id
1 'polypeptide(L)' 'MLSSIGIPGLILIIILALIIFGPKKLPEIGKATGQALKEFKQSTTELMSDDSKSNDQKNEQQEKVSEK' A
#
# COMPACT_ATOMS: atom_id res chain seq x y z
N MET A 1 10.51 14.16 -30.64
CA MET A 1 9.52 15.23 -30.39
C MET A 1 8.52 14.90 -29.27
N LEU A 2 8.26 13.63 -28.93
CA LEU A 2 7.42 13.25 -27.77
C LEU A 2 8.18 13.15 -26.44
N SER A 3 9.50 12.91 -26.44
CA SER A 3 10.30 12.80 -25.20
C SER A 3 10.48 14.12 -24.44
N SER A 4 10.20 15.26 -25.06
CA SER A 4 10.18 16.58 -24.40
C SER A 4 8.87 16.87 -23.66
N ILE A 5 7.85 16.00 -23.80
CA ILE A 5 6.53 16.18 -23.19
C ILE A 5 6.53 15.75 -21.71
N GLY A 6 7.50 14.94 -21.27
CA GLY A 6 7.88 14.74 -19.86
C GLY A 6 6.75 14.70 -18.82
N ILE A 7 7.07 15.18 -17.61
CA ILE A 7 6.10 15.34 -16.51
C ILE A 7 4.94 16.31 -16.86
N PRO A 8 5.14 17.42 -17.61
CA PRO A 8 4.05 18.33 -17.96
C PRO A 8 2.92 17.69 -18.76
N GLY A 9 3.23 16.80 -19.71
CA GLY A 9 2.19 16.11 -20.49
C GLY A 9 1.45 15.05 -19.69
N LEU A 10 2.12 14.36 -18.77
CA LEU A 10 1.47 13.45 -17.83
C LEU A 10 0.41 14.19 -16.99
N ILE A 11 0.74 15.38 -16.51
CA ILE A 11 -0.18 16.23 -15.72
C ILE A 11 -1.41 16.62 -16.54
N LEU A 12 -1.25 16.97 -17.82
CA LEU A 12 -2.38 17.28 -18.71
C LEU A 12 -3.35 16.09 -18.83
N ILE A 13 -2.80 14.88 -19.01
CA ILE A 13 -3.60 13.64 -19.09
C ILE A 13 -4.32 13.37 -17.75
N ILE A 14 -3.63 13.55 -16.62
CA ILE A 14 -4.23 13.39 -15.30
C ILE A 14 -5.38 14.39 -15.12
N ILE A 15 -5.20 15.66 -15.49
CA ILE A 15 -6.27 16.67 -15.38
C ILE A 15 -7.50 16.24 -16.20
N LEU A 16 -7.30 15.78 -17.44
CA LEU A 16 -8.41 15.30 -18.27
C LEU A 16 -9.12 14.08 -17.66
N ALA A 17 -8.34 13.12 -17.15
CA ALA A 17 -8.88 11.97 -16.44
C ALA A 17 -9.65 12.39 -15.17
N LEU A 18 -9.16 13.40 -14.45
CA LEU A 18 -9.81 13.95 -13.26
C LEU A 18 -11.11 14.70 -13.59
N ILE A 19 -11.26 15.27 -14.78
CA ILE A 19 -12.52 15.87 -15.21
C ILE A 19 -13.57 14.78 -15.46
N ILE A 20 -13.16 13.66 -16.08
CA ILE A 20 -14.07 12.54 -16.40
C ILE A 20 -14.43 11.74 -15.15
N PHE A 21 -13.43 11.35 -14.36
CA PHE A 21 -13.59 10.47 -13.20
C PHE A 21 -13.79 11.24 -11.88
N GLY A 22 -13.30 12.48 -11.77
CA GLY A 22 -13.33 13.28 -10.54
C GLY A 22 -12.11 13.05 -9.64
N PRO A 23 -11.57 14.11 -8.98
CA PRO A 23 -10.41 14.01 -8.09
C PRO A 23 -10.62 13.15 -6.85
N LYS A 24 -11.88 12.93 -6.44
CA LYS A 24 -12.21 12.06 -5.30
C LYS A 24 -12.11 10.57 -5.64
N LYS A 25 -12.21 10.17 -6.92
CA LYS A 25 -12.20 8.76 -7.32
C LYS A 25 -10.82 8.11 -7.26
N LEU A 26 -9.75 8.84 -7.60
CA LEU A 26 -8.39 8.32 -7.45
C LEU A 26 -8.04 7.89 -6.01
N PRO A 27 -8.24 8.71 -4.96
CA PRO A 27 -7.95 8.29 -3.59
C PRO A 27 -8.93 7.24 -3.06
N GLU A 28 -10.18 7.24 -3.51
CA GLU A 28 -11.18 6.22 -3.15
C GLU A 28 -10.74 4.83 -3.65
N ILE A 29 -10.38 4.74 -4.94
CA ILE A 29 -9.86 3.50 -5.55
C ILE A 29 -8.53 3.11 -4.90
N GLY A 30 -7.63 4.06 -4.68
CA GLY A 30 -6.34 3.79 -4.02
C GLY A 30 -6.48 3.25 -2.60
N LYS A 31 -7.47 3.72 -1.83
CA LYS A 31 -7.77 3.18 -0.48
C LYS A 31 -8.30 1.75 -0.55
N ALA A 32 -9.25 1.47 -1.44
CA ALA A 32 -9.83 0.15 -1.60
C ALA A 32 -8.78 -0.87 -2.10
N THR A 33 -8.06 -0.53 -3.17
CA THR A 33 -6.99 -1.37 -3.70
C THR A 33 -5.84 -1.49 -2.71
N GLY A 34 -5.50 -0.43 -1.97
CA GLY A 34 -4.45 -0.46 -0.96
C GLY A 34 -4.77 -1.39 0.22
N GLN A 35 -6.02 -1.41 0.68
CA GLN A 35 -6.49 -2.37 1.69
C GLN A 35 -6.41 -3.80 1.16
N ALA A 36 -6.90 -4.04 -0.07
CA ALA A 36 -6.82 -5.35 -0.71
C ALA A 36 -5.36 -5.82 -0.87
N LEU A 37 -4.45 -4.96 -1.32
CA LEU A 37 -3.03 -5.27 -1.44
C LEU A 37 -2.37 -5.53 -0.08
N LYS A 38 -2.78 -4.83 0.98
CA LYS A 38 -2.28 -5.04 2.34
C LYS A 38 -2.68 -6.41 2.87
N GLU A 39 -3.96 -6.77 2.75
CA GLU A 39 -4.49 -8.06 3.17
C GLU A 39 -3.90 -9.21 2.33
N PHE A 40 -3.77 -9.00 1.02
CA PHE A 40 -3.11 -9.94 0.12
C PHE A 40 -1.65 -10.15 0.50
N LYS A 41 -0.89 -9.07 0.77
CA LYS A 41 0.50 -9.17 1.22
C LYS A 41 0.60 -9.92 2.55
N GLN A 42 -0.28 -9.64 3.51
CA GLN A 42 -0.26 -10.30 4.81
C GLN A 42 -0.56 -11.79 4.69
N SER A 43 -1.63 -12.16 3.98
CA SER A 43 -1.98 -13.56 3.74
C SER A 43 -0.88 -14.29 2.99
N THR A 44 -0.27 -13.66 1.98
CA THR A 44 0.85 -14.23 1.23
C THR A 44 2.09 -14.41 2.12
N THR A 45 2.36 -13.44 3.01
CA THR A 45 3.48 -13.53 3.96
C THR A 45 3.25 -14.69 4.93
N GLU A 46 2.04 -14.85 5.49
CA GLU A 46 1.69 -15.95 6.38
C GLU A 46 1.84 -17.31 5.70
N LEU A 47 1.35 -17.45 4.45
CA LEU A 47 1.52 -18.67 3.65
C LEU A 47 2.99 -19.00 3.35
N MET A 48 3.80 -17.98 3.03
CA MET A 48 5.24 -18.16 2.78
C MET A 48 6.03 -18.42 4.07
N SER A 49 5.56 -17.91 5.21
CA SER A 49 6.18 -18.11 6.53
C SER A 49 5.87 -19.48 7.13
N ASP A 50 4.75 -20.11 6.79
CA ASP A 50 4.46 -21.49 7.22
C ASP A 50 5.44 -22.51 6.59
N ASP A 51 5.99 -22.21 5.41
CA ASP A 51 7.10 -22.96 4.79
C ASP A 51 8.49 -22.46 5.23
N SER A 52 8.59 -21.35 5.97
CA SER A 52 9.85 -20.71 6.34
C SER A 52 9.74 -19.87 7.62
N LYS A 53 10.13 -20.47 8.76
CA LYS A 53 10.41 -19.89 10.11
C LYS A 53 9.21 -19.94 11.09
N SER A 54 9.26 -20.60 12.26
CA SER A 54 10.33 -20.76 13.26
C SER A 54 11.31 -19.59 13.29
N ASN A 55 11.05 -18.61 14.17
CA ASN A 55 11.75 -17.34 14.42
C ASN A 55 11.09 -16.11 13.78
N ASP A 56 10.14 -15.51 14.51
CA ASP A 56 10.31 -14.18 15.12
C ASP A 56 9.00 -13.77 15.82
N GLN A 57 8.64 -14.49 16.89
CA GLN A 57 7.81 -13.94 17.96
C GLN A 57 8.76 -13.30 18.99
N LYS A 58 9.15 -12.04 18.79
CA LYS A 58 9.75 -11.26 19.88
C LYS A 58 9.58 -9.77 19.66
N ASN A 59 9.25 -9.07 20.74
CA ASN A 59 8.86 -7.66 20.91
C ASN A 59 7.39 -7.45 20.55
N GLU A 60 6.47 -7.06 21.44
CA GLU A 60 6.56 -6.06 22.52
C GLU A 60 5.53 -6.31 23.64
N GLN A 61 5.65 -7.39 24.41
CA GLN A 61 4.73 -7.66 25.54
C GLN A 61 5.45 -8.21 26.76
N GLN A 62 6.52 -7.54 27.20
CA GLN A 62 7.20 -7.81 28.48
C GLN A 62 7.85 -6.52 29.02
N GLU A 63 7.05 -5.46 29.22
CA GLU A 63 7.49 -4.27 29.97
C GLU A 63 6.38 -3.74 30.92
N LYS A 64 5.53 -4.63 31.45
CA LYS A 64 4.50 -4.26 32.44
C LYS A 64 4.25 -5.34 33.49
N VAL A 65 5.28 -5.95 34.08
CA VAL A 65 5.04 -6.85 35.25
C VAL A 65 6.11 -6.77 36.36
N SER A 66 7.33 -6.25 36.15
CA SER A 66 8.40 -6.38 37.15
C SER A 66 8.66 -5.17 38.07
N GLU A 67 7.71 -4.24 38.23
CA GLU A 67 7.78 -3.22 39.29
C GLU A 67 6.58 -3.36 40.24
N LYS A 68 6.54 -4.50 40.94
CA LYS A 68 5.85 -4.66 42.23
C LYS A 68 6.43 -5.83 43.01
#